data_AF-A0A938UD51-F1
#
_entry.id   AF-A0A938UD51-F1
#
_cell.length_a   1.000
_cell.length_b   1.000
_cell.length_c   1.000
_cell.angle_alpha   90.00
_cell.angle_beta   90.00
_cell.angle_gamma   90.00
#
_symmetry.space_group_name_H-M   'P 1'
#
loop_
_entity.id
_entity.type
_entity.pdbx_description
1 polymer ?
#
loop_
_entity_poly.entity_id
_entity_poly.type
_entity_poly.pdbx_seq_one_letter_code
_entity_poly.pdbx_strand_id
1 'polypeptide(L)' 'MHDQAWGLIRATRALIAYIEENQVFDKLADCGCGLYDQYRSDRFDEAINHARVAAQTLEEELDRG' A
#
# COMPACT_ATOMS: atom_id res chain seq x y z
N MET A 1 7.17 23.05 0.54
CA MET A 1 7.09 21.94 1.52
C MET A 1 5.67 21.42 1.64
N HIS A 2 4.66 22.26 1.91
CA HIS A 2 3.26 21.84 1.99
C HIS A 2 2.77 21.09 0.74
N ASP A 3 3.01 21.65 -0.46
CA ASP A 3 2.63 21.00 -1.73
C ASP A 3 3.34 19.66 -1.98
N GLN A 4 4.59 19.53 -1.52
CA GLN A 4 5.36 18.29 -1.65
C GLN A 4 4.81 17.21 -0.71
N ALA A 5 4.40 17.58 0.50
CA ALA A 5 3.77 16.67 1.46
C ALA A 5 2.41 16.19 0.95
N TRP A 6 1.57 17.09 0.41
CA TRP A 6 0.33 16.71 -0.28
C TRP A 6 0.58 15.84 -1.51
N GLY A 7 1.66 16.10 -2.25
CA GLY A 7 2.09 15.25 -3.37
C GLY A 7 2.39 13.83 -2.92
N LEU A 8 3.12 13.66 -1.80
CA LEU A 8 3.43 12.36 -1.22
C LEU A 8 2.17 11.63 -0.74
N ILE A 9 1.25 12.32 -0.04
CA ILE A 9 -0.04 11.73 0.40
C ILE A 9 -0.82 11.19 -0.80
N ARG A 10 -0.95 11.99 -1.87
CA ARG A 10 -1.66 11.58 -3.09
C ARG A 10 -1.00 10.37 -3.76
N ALA A 11 0.33 10.38 -3.90
CA ALA A 11 1.07 9.27 -4.49
C ALA A 11 0.92 7.98 -3.68
N THR A 12 1.05 8.06 -2.34
CA THR A 12 0.88 6.91 -1.44
C THR A 12 -0.53 6.34 -1.52
N ARG A 13 -1.57 7.19 -1.51
CA ARG A 13 -2.97 6.74 -1.66
C ARG A 13 -3.23 6.09 -3.01
N ALA A 14 -2.72 6.66 -4.09
CA ALA A 14 -2.85 6.08 -5.42
C ALA A 14 -2.18 4.70 -5.52
N LEU A 15 -1.00 4.54 -4.92
CA LEU A 15 -0.30 3.25 -4.86
C LEU A 15 -1.10 2.22 -4.06
N ILE A 16 -1.60 2.59 -2.87
CA ILE A 16 -2.42 1.70 -2.04
C ILE A 16 -3.69 1.28 -2.78
N ALA A 17 -4.41 2.23 -3.38
CA ALA A 17 -5.61 1.94 -4.17
C ALA A 17 -5.31 0.98 -5.32
N TYR A 18 -4.21 1.20 -6.06
CA TYR A 18 -3.78 0.28 -7.10
C TYR A 18 -3.54 -1.15 -6.58
N ILE A 19 -2.87 -1.30 -5.42
CA ILE A 19 -2.62 -2.61 -4.82
C ILE A 19 -3.93 -3.28 -4.37
N GLU A 20 -4.90 -2.53 -3.85
CA GLU A 20 -6.17 -3.08 -3.38
C GLU A 20 -7.11 -3.45 -4.52
N GLU A 21 -7.16 -2.65 -5.59
CA GLU A 21 -8.03 -2.85 -6.75
C GLU A 21 -7.50 -3.90 -7.74
N ASN A 22 -6.21 -4.25 -7.64
CA ASN A 22 -5.55 -5.17 -8.57
C ASN A 22 -5.01 -6.42 -7.86
N GLN A 23 -4.73 -7.44 -8.67
CA GLN A 23 -4.10 -8.69 -8.24
C GLN A 23 -2.58 -8.48 -8.04
N VAL A 24 -2.21 -7.73 -7.01
CA VAL A 24 -0.82 -7.55 -6.57
C VAL A 24 -0.51 -8.51 -5.43
N PHE A 25 0.59 -9.25 -5.56
CA PHE A 25 1.03 -10.28 -4.63
C PHE A 25 2.53 -10.16 -4.40
N ASP A 26 2.99 -10.36 -3.17
CA ASP A 26 4.42 -10.41 -2.83
C ASP A 26 4.98 -11.84 -2.84
N LYS A 27 4.10 -12.85 -2.85
CA LYS A 27 4.50 -14.25 -2.82
C LYS A 27 3.82 -15.09 -3.90
N LEU A 28 4.59 -16.11 -4.29
CA LEU A 28 4.21 -17.18 -5.19
C LEU A 28 4.59 -18.50 -4.53
N ALA A 29 3.64 -19.40 -4.34
CA ALA A 29 3.90 -20.78 -3.94
C ALA A 29 3.74 -21.70 -5.15
N ASP A 30 4.67 -22.64 -5.33
CA ASP A 30 4.54 -23.71 -6.32
C ASP A 30 3.65 -24.82 -5.74
N CYS A 31 2.53 -25.08 -6.40
CA CYS A 31 1.58 -26.12 -5.99
C CYS A 31 1.78 -27.42 -6.78
N GLY A 32 2.85 -27.52 -7.57
CA GLY A 32 3.11 -28.65 -8.45
C GLY A 32 2.29 -28.61 -9.74
N CYS A 33 2.65 -29.47 -10.70
CA CYS A 33 1.97 -29.60 -12.01
C CYS A 33 1.85 -28.28 -12.82
N GLY A 34 2.72 -27.30 -12.57
CA GLY A 34 2.71 -26.00 -13.26
C GLY A 34 1.68 -25.00 -12.72
N LEU A 35 1.08 -25.28 -11.56
CA LEU A 35 0.17 -24.36 -10.87
C LEU A 35 0.94 -23.56 -9.83
N TYR A 36 0.61 -22.27 -9.74
CA TYR A 36 1.15 -21.37 -8.72
C TYR A 36 0.03 -20.69 -7.96
N ASP A 37 0.12 -20.71 -6.63
CA ASP A 37 -0.75 -19.91 -5.76
C ASP A 37 -0.08 -18.56 -5.48
N GLN A 38 -0.71 -17.51 -6.00
CA GLN A 38 -0.34 -16.13 -5.71
C GLN A 38 -1.08 -15.67 -4.47
N TYR A 39 -0.37 -15.12 -3.50
CA TYR A 39 -0.97 -14.63 -2.27
C TYR A 39 -0.21 -13.44 -1.71
N ARG A 40 -0.91 -12.65 -0.91
CA ARG A 40 -0.31 -11.60 -0.09
C ARG A 40 0.08 -12.20 1.25
N SER A 41 1.30 -11.98 1.67
CA SER A 41 1.71 -12.33 3.03
C SER A 41 1.18 -11.33 4.04
N ASP A 42 0.97 -11.76 5.28
CA ASP A 42 0.55 -10.87 6.38
C ASP A 42 1.46 -9.63 6.49
N ARG A 43 2.77 -9.78 6.22
CA ARG A 43 3.74 -8.68 6.23
C ARG A 43 3.49 -7.66 5.13
N PHE A 44 3.04 -8.11 3.96
CA PHE A 44 2.72 -7.22 2.86
C PHE A 44 1.46 -6.41 3.16
N ASP A 45 0.42 -7.07 3.70
CA ASP A 45 -0.79 -6.37 4.13
C ASP A 45 -0.52 -5.41 5.31
N GLU A 46 0.34 -5.79 6.26
CA GLU A 46 0.78 -4.93 7.35
C GLU A 46 1.53 -3.69 6.81
N ALA A 47 2.41 -3.84 5.82
CA ALA A 47 3.11 -2.72 5.19
C ALA A 47 2.15 -1.74 4.50
N ILE A 48 1.13 -2.24 3.80
CA ILE A 48 0.08 -1.42 3.18
C ILE A 48 -0.69 -0.65 4.26
N ASN A 49 -1.04 -1.31 5.37
CA ASN A 49 -1.72 -0.67 6.48
C ASN A 49 -0.87 0.42 7.15
N HIS A 50 0.43 0.18 7.36
CA HIS A 50 1.35 1.19 7.86
C HIS A 50 1.42 2.41 6.94
N ALA A 51 1.52 2.20 5.63
CA ALA A 51 1.55 3.29 4.66
C ALA A 51 0.24 4.10 4.69
N ARG A 52 -0.91 3.43 4.85
CA ARG A 52 -2.23 4.07 4.98
C ARG A 52 -2.29 4.96 6.21
N VAL A 53 -1.94 4.43 7.38
CA VAL A 53 -1.95 5.16 8.64
C VAL A 53 -1.00 6.35 8.58
N ALA A 54 0.22 6.16 8.08
CA ALA A 54 1.19 7.25 7.97
C ALA A 54 0.71 8.39 7.05
N ALA A 55 0.09 8.06 5.91
CA ALA A 55 -0.48 9.06 5.01
C ALA A 55 -1.64 9.83 5.65
N GLN A 56 -2.49 9.15 6.42
CA GLN A 56 -3.58 9.78 7.15
C GLN A 56 -3.07 10.69 8.28
N THR A 57 -2.10 10.23 9.08
CA THR A 57 -1.50 11.05 10.13
C THR A 57 -0.88 12.32 9.56
N LEU A 58 -0.13 12.22 8.47
CA LEU A 58 0.47 13.40 7.83
C LEU A 58 -0.60 14.36 7.29
N GLU A 59 -1.70 13.87 6.73
CA GLU A 59 -2.81 14.71 6.30
C GLU A 59 -3.41 15.50 7.46
N GLU A 60 -3.70 14.82 8.59
CA GLU A 60 -4.24 15.47 9.78
C GLU A 60 -3.28 16.49 10.41
N GLU A 61 -1.97 16.26 10.32
CA GLU A 61 -0.95 17.21 10.79
C GLU A 61 -0.92 18.47 9.92
N LEU A 62 -1.05 18.32 8.59
CA LEU A 62 -1.09 19.44 7.65
C LEU A 62 -2.38 20.25 7.77
N ASP A 63 -3.52 19.60 8.02
CA ASP A 63 -4.82 20.29 8.18
C ASP A 63 -4.91 21.08 9.50
N ARG A 64 -4.06 20.77 10.49
CA ARG A 64 -3.99 21.46 11.79
C ARG A 64 -3.00 22.63 11.83
N GLY A 65 -2.11 22.76 10.84
CA GLY A 65 -1.04 23.76 10.77
C GLY A 65 -1.36 24.94 9.87
#